data_AF-A0A2A9LCU2-F1
#
_entry.id   AF-A0A2A9LCU2-F1
#
_cell.length_a   1.000
_cell.length_b   1.000
_cell.length_c   1.000
_cell.angle_alpha   90.00
_cell.angle_beta   90.00
_cell.angle_gamma   90.00
#
_symmetry.space_group_name_H-M   'P 1'
#
loop_
_entity.id
_entity.type
_entity.pdbx_description
1 polymer ?
#
loop_
_entity_poly.entity_id
_entity_poly.type
_entity_poly.pdbx_seq_one_letter_code
_entity_poly.pdbx_strand_id
1 'polypeptide(L)'
;MTEQQLLAYSPAPAAQPASPQGESSAIVDLPRPMLDDGVPLMAALATRMSSREFAATPLPPATLGTMPVPETGRTRVRSKTDRNASDCS
;
A
#
# COMPACT_ATOMS: atom_id res chain seq x y z
N MET A 1 -2.54 -22.98 -29.41
CA MET A 1 -3.20 -21.72 -29.03
C MET A 1 -4.27 -22.07 -28.02
N THR A 2 -4.16 -21.59 -26.78
CA THR A 2 -5.23 -21.76 -25.80
C THR A 2 -6.06 -20.48 -25.81
N GLU A 3 -7.29 -20.57 -26.29
CA GLU A 3 -8.24 -19.44 -26.25
C GLU A 3 -8.39 -18.95 -24.81
N GLN A 4 -8.14 -17.67 -24.57
CA GLN A 4 -8.39 -17.06 -23.26
C GLN A 4 -9.91 -16.87 -23.12
N GLN A 5 -10.57 -17.75 -22.39
CA GLN A 5 -11.99 -17.58 -22.06
C GLN A 5 -12.18 -16.26 -21.30
N LEU A 6 -12.81 -15.30 -21.98
CA LEU A 6 -13.29 -14.06 -21.36
C LEU A 6 -14.36 -14.44 -20.34
N LEU A 7 -14.04 -14.31 -19.05
CA LEU A 7 -15.00 -14.54 -17.97
C LEU A 7 -16.13 -13.50 -18.05
N ALA A 8 -17.30 -13.94 -18.51
CA ALA A 8 -18.55 -13.21 -18.33
C ALA A 8 -18.98 -13.34 -16.86
N TYR A 9 -18.54 -12.39 -16.02
CA TYR A 9 -18.96 -12.33 -14.63
C TYR A 9 -20.47 -12.05 -14.52
N SER A 10 -21.18 -12.84 -13.72
CA SER A 10 -22.56 -12.52 -13.36
C SER A 10 -22.60 -11.26 -12.50
N PRO A 11 -23.60 -10.37 -12.66
CA PRO A 11 -23.81 -9.27 -11.72
C PRO A 11 -23.97 -9.79 -10.29
N ALA A 12 -23.34 -9.11 -9.33
CA ALA A 12 -23.60 -9.35 -7.92
C ALA A 12 -25.06 -8.94 -7.58
N PRO A 13 -25.77 -9.67 -6.71
CA PRO A 13 -27.07 -9.23 -6.20
C PRO A 13 -26.98 -7.85 -5.55
N ALA A 14 -28.05 -7.07 -5.62
CA ALA A 14 -28.13 -5.78 -4.94
C ALA A 14 -28.04 -5.98 -3.42
N ALA A 15 -26.90 -5.59 -2.84
CA ALA A 15 -26.64 -5.67 -1.40
C ALA A 15 -26.64 -4.27 -0.78
N GLN A 16 -27.24 -4.12 0.40
CA GLN A 16 -27.05 -2.91 1.20
C GLN A 16 -25.67 -2.95 1.89
N PRO A 17 -25.03 -1.79 2.14
CA PRO A 17 -23.81 -1.74 2.93
C PRO A 17 -24.02 -2.37 4.31
N ALA A 18 -23.07 -3.21 4.75
CA ALA A 18 -23.09 -3.73 6.11
C ALA A 18 -22.84 -2.60 7.12
N SER A 19 -23.47 -2.69 8.29
CA SER A 19 -23.18 -1.78 9.41
C SER A 19 -21.70 -1.87 9.82
N PRO A 20 -21.05 -0.76 10.20
CA PRO A 20 -19.67 -0.79 10.67
C PRO A 20 -19.54 -1.66 11.93
N GLN A 21 -18.41 -2.34 12.06
CA GLN A 21 -18.06 -3.15 13.23
C GLN A 21 -16.97 -2.44 14.02
N GLY A 22 -17.14 -2.32 15.34
CA GLY A 22 -16.21 -1.60 16.21
C GLY A 22 -16.42 -0.08 16.22
N GLU A 23 -15.39 0.64 16.64
CA GLU A 23 -15.40 2.11 16.74
C GLU A 23 -15.19 2.76 15.36
N SER A 24 -16.00 3.76 15.04
CA SER A 24 -15.98 4.47 13.76
C SER A 24 -15.48 5.91 13.93
N SER A 25 -14.17 6.07 14.17
CA SER A 25 -13.51 7.37 14.30
C SER A 25 -13.43 8.11 12.96
N ALA A 26 -13.64 9.44 13.00
CA ALA A 26 -13.59 10.29 11.80
C ALA A 26 -12.17 10.43 11.19
N ILE A 27 -11.14 10.18 12.00
CA ILE A 27 -9.72 10.20 11.61
C ILE A 27 -9.05 8.98 12.25
N VAL A 28 -8.18 8.30 11.50
CA VAL A 28 -7.32 7.22 12.00
C VAL A 28 -5.88 7.57 11.65
N ASP A 29 -5.08 7.88 12.67
CA ASP A 29 -3.66 8.19 12.48
C ASP A 29 -2.87 6.91 12.22
N LEU A 30 -2.35 6.78 10.99
CA LEU A 30 -1.46 5.68 10.62
C LEU A 30 -0.01 6.01 10.98
N PRO A 31 0.79 5.02 11.44
CA PRO A 31 2.20 5.20 11.68
C PRO A 31 2.95 5.52 10.38
N ARG A 32 4.08 6.25 10.49
CA ARG A 32 4.91 6.58 9.32
C ARG A 32 5.47 5.29 8.68
N PRO A 33 5.46 5.17 7.35
CA PRO A 33 6.02 4.01 6.67
C PRO A 33 7.53 3.92 6.88
N MET A 34 8.01 2.71 7.17
CA MET A 34 9.45 2.42 7.15
C MET A 34 9.92 2.37 5.70
N LEU A 35 10.94 3.17 5.36
CA LEU A 35 11.37 3.38 3.97
C LEU A 35 12.54 2.48 3.55
N ASP A 36 13.18 1.82 4.52
CA ASP A 36 14.43 1.08 4.34
C ASP A 36 14.25 -0.45 4.46
N ASP A 37 13.14 -0.93 5.05
CA ASP A 37 12.84 -2.36 5.30
C ASP A 37 12.10 -3.04 4.12
N GLY A 38 12.45 -2.67 2.89
CA GLY A 38 11.76 -3.12 1.67
C GLY A 38 12.29 -4.45 1.10
N VAL A 39 11.40 -5.25 0.51
CA VAL A 39 11.80 -6.38 -0.36
C VAL A 39 12.52 -5.82 -1.61
N PRO A 40 13.69 -6.34 -2.01
CA PRO A 40 14.38 -5.90 -3.21
C PRO A 40 13.50 -6.00 -4.46
N LEU A 41 13.54 -4.98 -5.32
CA LEU A 41 12.65 -4.86 -6.49
C LEU A 41 12.58 -6.15 -7.33
N MET A 42 13.72 -6.75 -7.65
CA MET A 42 13.77 -7.97 -8.46
C MET A 42 13.14 -9.18 -7.76
N ALA A 43 13.25 -9.27 -6.44
CA ALA A 43 12.59 -10.33 -5.66
C ALA A 43 11.06 -10.12 -5.62
N ALA A 44 10.61 -8.88 -5.43
CA ALA A 44 9.19 -8.54 -5.46
C ALA A 44 8.54 -8.76 -6.84
N LEU A 45 9.28 -8.53 -7.93
CA LEU A 45 8.82 -8.85 -9.28
C LEU A 45 8.77 -10.37 -9.53
N ALA A 46 9.76 -11.13 -9.03
CA ALA A 46 9.81 -12.59 -9.17
C ALA A 46 8.70 -13.31 -8.40
N THR A 47 8.23 -12.77 -7.28
CA THR A 47 7.15 -13.36 -6.46
C THR A 47 5.75 -12.80 -6.77
N ARG A 48 5.62 -11.87 -7.71
CA ARG A 48 4.35 -11.19 -8.02
C ARG A 48 3.31 -12.13 -8.61
N MET A 49 2.30 -12.49 -7.81
CA MET A 49 1.11 -13.25 -8.24
C MET A 49 -0.19 -12.61 -7.75
N SER A 50 -1.33 -13.05 -8.30
CA SER A 50 -2.66 -12.67 -7.83
C SER A 50 -3.16 -13.70 -6.81
N SER A 51 -3.56 -13.23 -5.62
CA SER A 51 -4.43 -14.01 -4.73
C SER A 51 -5.89 -13.62 -4.94
N ARG A 52 -6.79 -14.58 -4.69
CA ARG A 52 -8.24 -14.37 -4.59
C ARG A 52 -8.84 -14.82 -3.25
N GLU A 53 -7.99 -15.34 -2.36
CA GLU A 53 -8.34 -15.78 -1.01
C GLU A 53 -7.51 -14.99 0.00
N PHE A 54 -8.15 -14.60 1.11
CA PHE A 54 -7.58 -13.70 2.11
C PHE A 54 -7.92 -14.19 3.51
N ALA A 55 -7.01 -14.02 4.46
CA ALA A 55 -7.27 -14.31 5.86
C ALA A 55 -8.27 -13.29 6.45
N ALA A 56 -9.12 -13.74 7.38
CA ALA A 56 -10.04 -12.87 8.11
C ALA A 56 -9.34 -11.99 9.17
N THR A 57 -8.06 -12.27 9.47
CA THR A 57 -7.26 -11.50 10.44
C THR A 57 -7.00 -10.09 9.92
N PRO A 58 -7.34 -9.03 10.69
CA PRO A 58 -7.04 -7.64 10.30
C PRO A 58 -5.54 -7.41 10.06
N LEU A 59 -5.21 -6.54 9.10
CA LEU A 59 -3.83 -6.11 8.86
C LEU A 59 -3.35 -5.20 10.00
N PRO A 60 -2.08 -5.34 10.45
CA PRO A 60 -1.50 -4.42 11.43
C PRO A 60 -1.49 -2.97 10.92
N PRO A 61 -1.71 -1.95 11.77
CA PRO A 61 -1.66 -0.53 11.35
C PRO A 61 -0.33 -0.12 10.71
N ALA A 62 0.79 -0.74 11.10
CA ALA A 62 2.09 -0.54 10.46
C ALA A 62 2.13 -0.99 8.99
N THR A 63 1.46 -2.10 8.68
CA THR A 63 1.32 -2.61 7.30
C THR A 63 0.35 -1.75 6.49
N LEU A 64 -0.72 -1.25 7.10
CA LEU A 64 -1.63 -0.30 6.45
C LEU A 64 -0.94 1.04 6.15
N GLY A 65 -0.09 1.53 7.06
CA GLY A 65 0.69 2.76 6.86
C GLY A 65 1.76 2.68 5.76
N THR A 66 2.20 1.48 5.35
CA THR A 66 3.10 1.28 4.21
C THR A 66 2.39 1.03 2.88
N MET A 67 1.09 0.77 2.88
CA MET A 67 0.30 0.63 1.65
C MET A 67 0.03 2.02 1.03
N PRO A 68 0.51 2.31 -0.19
CA PRO A 68 0.25 3.60 -0.81
C PRO A 68 -1.24 3.71 -1.18
N VAL A 69 -1.92 4.70 -0.62
CA VAL A 69 -3.25 5.12 -1.10
C VAL A 69 -3.09 5.55 -2.57
N PRO A 70 -3.89 4.99 -3.52
CA PRO A 70 -3.62 5.12 -4.95
C PRO A 70 -3.66 6.55 -5.51
N GLU A 71 -4.11 7.53 -4.72
CA GLU A 71 -4.28 8.93 -5.13
C GLU A 71 -3.16 9.87 -4.63
N THR A 72 -2.26 9.45 -3.73
CA THR A 72 -1.24 10.35 -3.14
C THR A 72 0.22 9.91 -3.38
N GLY A 73 0.75 10.23 -4.57
CA GLY A 73 2.13 9.98 -4.97
C GLY A 73 3.19 10.98 -4.46
N ARG A 74 3.12 11.46 -3.21
CA ARG A 74 4.00 12.55 -2.72
C ARG A 74 5.38 12.08 -2.26
N THR A 75 6.39 12.14 -3.13
CA THR A 75 7.80 11.78 -2.80
C THR A 75 8.82 12.64 -3.54
N ARG A 76 9.94 13.12 -2.96
CA ARG A 76 10.25 13.54 -1.57
C ARG A 76 11.13 14.81 -1.67
N VAL A 77 10.90 15.93 -0.94
CA VAL A 77 11.93 17.01 -0.90
C VAL A 77 13.10 16.55 -0.03
N ARG A 78 14.29 16.39 -0.64
CA ARG A 78 15.55 16.25 0.11
C ARG A 78 16.12 17.65 0.32
N SER A 79 16.13 18.16 1.56
CA SER A 79 16.96 19.32 1.91
C SER A 79 18.43 18.88 1.87
N LYS A 80 19.18 19.36 0.87
CA LYS A 80 20.64 19.25 0.83
C LYS A 80 21.25 20.55 1.33
N THR A 81 21.41 20.62 2.64
CA THR A 81 21.97 21.73 3.40
C THR A 81 22.92 21.11 4.44
N ASP A 82 24.24 21.35 4.45
CA ASP A 82 25.05 22.17 3.56
C ASP A 82 26.35 21.45 3.14
N ARG A 83 27.02 21.96 2.10
CA ARG A 83 28.39 21.54 1.74
C ARG A 83 29.41 22.40 2.49
N ASN A 84 30.47 21.76 2.98
CA ASN A 84 31.76 22.30 3.40
C ASN A 84 31.91 23.84 3.38
N ALA A 85 31.85 24.44 4.56
CA ALA A 85 32.48 25.73 4.85
C ALA A 85 33.55 25.51 5.94
N SER A 86 34.64 24.83 5.57
CA SER A 86 35.79 24.56 6.45
C SER A 86 37.07 24.44 5.62
N ASP A 87 37.30 25.43 4.77
CA ASP A 87 38.58 25.73 4.10
C ASP A 87 38.58 27.23 3.79
N CYS A 88 38.82 28.06 4.82
CA CYS A 88 39.13 29.48 4.71
C CYS A 88 39.52 30.07 6.09
N SER A 89 40.69 29.69 6.61
CA SER A 89 41.44 30.38 7.67
C SER A 89 42.89 29.90 7.63
#